data_AF-B1G6M4-F1
#
_entry.id   AF-B1G6M4-F1
#
_cell.length_a   1.000
_cell.length_b   1.000
_cell.length_c   1.000
_cell.angle_alpha   90.00
_cell.angle_beta   90.00
_cell.angle_gamma   90.00
#
_symmetry.space_group_name_H-M   'P 1'
#
loop_
_entity.id
_entity.type
_entity.pdbx_description
1 polymer ?
#
loop_
_entity_poly.entity_id
_entity_poly.type
_entity_poly.pdbx_seq_one_letter_code
_entity_poly.pdbx_strand_id
1 'polypeptide(L)'
;MVYTAQTQSLALLEMLVQDSPLRARYVMIPARFPQRLVERIDPASLPADWREISARGELQQIGNTWSQMRTSAVLAVPSAVVPAETNYLLNPNHADFVDVEIGAREEWLTDTRLLRHTQARD
;
A
#
# COMPACT_ATOMS: atom_id res chain seq x y z
N MET A 1 -3.10 -10.74 3.29
CA MET A 1 -3.20 -9.55 2.41
C MET A 1 -1.82 -8.91 2.32
N VAL A 2 -1.44 -8.42 1.15
CA VAL A 2 -0.18 -7.72 0.91
C VAL A 2 -0.49 -6.27 0.55
N TYR A 3 0.16 -5.31 1.21
CA TYR A 3 0.02 -3.88 0.93
C TYR A 3 1.13 -3.45 -0.02
N THR A 4 0.77 -2.81 -1.13
CA THR A 4 1.71 -2.33 -2.15
C THR A 4 1.34 -0.93 -2.60
N ALA A 5 2.29 -0.23 -3.22
CA ALA A 5 2.08 1.10 -3.76
C ALA A 5 2.23 1.08 -5.28
N GLN A 6 1.51 1.95 -5.99
CA GLN A 6 1.61 2.07 -7.45
C GLN A 6 3.01 2.46 -7.92
N THR A 7 3.74 3.23 -7.11
CA THR A 7 5.06 3.77 -7.45
C THR A 7 6.05 3.49 -6.33
N GLN A 8 7.34 3.41 -6.68
CA GLN A 8 8.43 3.30 -5.71
C GLN A 8 8.47 4.51 -4.77
N SER A 9 8.22 5.71 -5.29
CA SER A 9 8.18 6.94 -4.49
C SER A 9 7.07 6.90 -3.45
N LEU A 10 5.88 6.39 -3.81
CA LEU A 10 4.80 6.23 -2.85
C LEU A 10 5.11 5.18 -1.79
N ALA A 11 5.67 4.04 -2.18
CA ALA A 11 6.12 3.03 -1.21
C ALA A 11 7.08 3.64 -0.18
N LEU A 12 8.02 4.48 -0.63
CA LEU A 12 8.95 5.19 0.25
C LEU A 12 8.22 6.12 1.22
N LEU A 13 7.26 6.89 0.72
CA LEU A 13 6.49 7.84 1.53
C LEU A 13 5.64 7.13 2.59
N GLU A 14 4.97 6.03 2.22
CA GLU A 14 4.22 5.18 3.16
C GLU A 14 5.14 4.64 4.27
N MET A 15 6.33 4.16 3.89
CA MET A 15 7.32 3.66 4.86
C MET A 15 7.87 4.76 5.76
N LEU A 16 8.11 5.97 5.25
CA LEU A 16 8.56 7.11 6.05
C LEU A 16 7.51 7.53 7.09
N VAL A 17 6.22 7.46 6.74
CA VAL A 17 5.12 7.76 7.66
C VAL A 17 4.94 6.65 8.69
N GLN A 18 5.11 5.39 8.31
CA GLN A 18 4.81 4.23 9.17
C GLN A 18 6.00 3.74 10.02
N ASP A 19 7.23 3.78 9.53
CA ASP A 19 8.44 3.21 10.15
C ASP A 19 9.51 4.30 10.32
N SER A 20 9.20 5.32 11.12
CA SER A 20 10.16 6.39 11.48
C SER A 20 10.91 6.03 12.79
N PRO A 21 12.26 5.94 12.79
CA PRO A 21 13.16 6.13 11.64
C PRO A 21 13.25 4.87 10.76
N LEU A 22 13.41 5.10 9.45
CA LEU A 22 13.59 4.02 8.47
C LEU A 22 14.75 3.11 8.87
N ARG A 23 14.49 1.80 8.89
CA ARG A 23 15.48 0.78 9.21
C ARG A 23 16.31 0.51 7.97
N ALA A 24 17.62 0.68 8.07
CA ALA A 24 18.51 0.40 6.95
C ALA A 24 18.32 -1.05 6.48
N ARG A 25 18.10 -1.25 5.16
CA ARG A 25 17.92 -2.51 4.39
C ARG A 25 16.48 -2.83 3.97
N TYR A 26 15.87 -1.95 3.18
CA TYR A 26 14.67 -2.30 2.44
C TYR A 26 15.01 -2.90 1.07
N VAL A 27 14.10 -3.73 0.57
CA VAL A 27 14.13 -4.27 -0.79
C VAL A 27 12.85 -3.89 -1.49
N MET A 28 12.94 -3.72 -2.80
CA MET A 28 11.76 -3.62 -3.65
C MET A 28 11.43 -5.01 -4.21
N ILE A 29 10.14 -5.33 -4.25
CA ILE A 29 9.63 -6.49 -4.98
C ILE A 29 8.52 -5.97 -5.90
N PRO A 30 8.73 -5.91 -7.23
CA PRO A 30 7.70 -5.45 -8.14
C PRO A 30 6.61 -6.51 -8.27
N ALA A 31 5.36 -6.05 -8.38
CA ALA A 31 4.22 -6.89 -8.72
C ALA A 31 3.55 -6.35 -9.98
N ARG A 32 3.27 -7.22 -10.95
CA ARG A 32 2.55 -6.88 -12.18
C ARG A 32 1.29 -7.71 -12.26
N PHE A 33 0.19 -7.10 -12.68
CA PHE A 33 -1.09 -7.78 -12.81
C PHE A 33 -1.93 -7.10 -13.88
N PRO A 34 -2.82 -7.85 -14.55
CA PRO A 34 -3.72 -7.27 -15.54
C PRO A 34 -4.84 -6.47 -14.86
N GLN A 35 -5.28 -5.38 -15.51
CA GLN A 35 -6.30 -4.47 -14.99
C GLN A 35 -7.62 -5.16 -14.62
N ARG A 36 -7.96 -6.28 -15.28
CA ARG A 36 -9.17 -7.07 -15.00
C ARG A 36 -9.25 -7.61 -13.56
N LEU A 37 -8.12 -7.73 -12.86
CA LEU A 37 -8.07 -8.23 -11.48
C LEU A 37 -8.39 -7.14 -10.45
N VAL A 38 -8.49 -5.89 -10.89
CA VAL A 38 -8.54 -4.71 -10.01
C VAL A 38 -9.98 -4.29 -9.79
N GLU A 39 -10.42 -4.39 -8.55
CA GLU A 39 -11.54 -3.62 -8.02
C GLU A 39 -11.02 -2.28 -7.49
N ARG A 40 -11.77 -1.20 -7.65
CA ARG A 40 -11.37 0.12 -7.19
C ARG A 40 -12.38 0.64 -6.20
N ILE A 41 -11.90 1.00 -5.01
CA ILE A 41 -12.76 1.65 -4.02
C ILE A 41 -13.10 3.07 -4.49
N ASP A 42 -14.36 3.44 -4.33
CA ASP A 42 -14.78 4.83 -4.52
C ASP A 42 -14.34 5.64 -3.29
N PRO A 43 -13.50 6.68 -3.42
CA PRO A 43 -13.16 7.52 -2.28
C PRO A 43 -14.39 8.14 -1.59
N ALA A 44 -15.51 8.33 -2.31
CA ALA A 44 -16.75 8.82 -1.72
C ALA A 44 -17.46 7.80 -0.83
N SER A 45 -17.10 6.50 -0.91
CA SER A 45 -17.60 5.46 -0.01
C SER A 45 -16.76 5.30 1.26
N LEU A 46 -15.68 6.07 1.41
CA LEU A 46 -14.86 6.08 2.60
C LEU A 46 -15.43 7.05 3.66
N PRO A 47 -15.10 6.86 4.95
CA PRO A 47 -15.44 7.81 5.99
C PRO A 47 -14.90 9.22 5.67
N ALA A 48 -15.60 10.27 6.10
CA ALA A 48 -15.18 11.65 5.81
C ALA A 48 -13.76 11.96 6.36
N ASP A 49 -13.40 11.32 7.47
CA ASP A 49 -12.10 11.40 8.16
C ASP A 49 -11.17 10.23 7.84
N TRP A 50 -11.34 9.54 6.69
CA TRP A 50 -10.58 8.31 6.37
C TRP A 50 -9.05 8.45 6.42
N ARG A 51 -8.53 9.68 6.32
CA ARG A 51 -7.09 9.94 6.41
C ARG A 51 -6.58 10.08 7.85
N GLU A 52 -7.47 10.18 8.81
CA GLU A 52 -7.17 10.34 10.22
C GLU A 52 -7.07 8.98 10.93
N ILE A 53 -6.35 8.98 12.06
CA ILE A 53 -6.14 7.74 12.82
C ILE A 53 -7.44 7.21 13.44
N SER A 54 -8.44 8.08 13.65
CA SER A 54 -9.79 7.74 14.12
C SER A 54 -10.49 6.74 13.20
N ALA A 55 -10.35 6.90 11.88
CA ALA A 55 -11.00 6.05 10.88
C ALA A 55 -10.32 4.68 10.69
N ARG A 56 -9.18 4.42 11.34
CA ARG A 56 -8.39 3.20 11.14
C ARG A 56 -9.19 1.93 11.35
N GLY A 57 -10.07 1.89 12.35
CA GLY A 57 -10.91 0.72 12.65
C GLY A 57 -11.89 0.41 11.52
N GLU A 58 -12.58 1.43 11.02
CA GLU A 58 -13.55 1.30 9.93
C GLU A 58 -12.88 0.93 8.60
N LEU A 59 -11.72 1.54 8.29
CA LEU A 59 -10.94 1.18 7.11
C LEU A 59 -10.44 -0.27 7.13
N GLN A 60 -10.03 -0.76 8.30
CA GLN A 60 -9.66 -2.17 8.47
C GLN A 60 -10.85 -3.10 8.23
N GLN A 61 -12.06 -2.72 8.66
CA GLN A 61 -13.27 -3.49 8.40
C GLN A 61 -13.60 -3.55 6.91
N ILE A 62 -13.46 -2.44 6.17
CA ILE A 62 -13.63 -2.39 4.71
C ILE A 62 -12.66 -3.37 4.04
N GLY A 63 -11.36 -3.28 4.35
CA GLY A 63 -10.34 -4.17 3.78
C GLY A 63 -10.53 -5.65 4.16
N ASN A 64 -10.95 -5.92 5.41
CA ASN A 64 -11.26 -7.28 5.86
C ASN A 64 -12.46 -7.87 5.10
N THR A 65 -13.51 -7.08 4.93
CA THR A 65 -14.72 -7.50 4.21
C THR A 65 -14.36 -7.86 2.77
N TRP A 66 -13.66 -6.98 2.06
CA TRP A 66 -13.16 -7.26 0.72
C TRP A 66 -12.32 -8.55 0.66
N SER A 67 -11.36 -8.70 1.58
CA SER A 67 -10.46 -9.86 1.60
C SER A 67 -11.19 -11.17 1.89
N GLN A 68 -12.22 -11.15 2.75
CA GLN A 68 -13.02 -12.32 3.12
C GLN A 68 -14.01 -12.71 2.03
N MET A 69 -14.67 -11.71 1.43
CA MET A 69 -15.62 -11.91 0.33
C MET A 69 -14.93 -12.33 -0.96
N ARG A 70 -13.61 -12.06 -1.09
CA ARG A 70 -12.81 -12.40 -2.27
C ARG A 70 -13.47 -11.90 -3.55
N THR A 71 -13.93 -10.65 -3.55
CA THR A 71 -14.60 -10.02 -4.69
C THR A 71 -13.66 -9.76 -5.87
N SER A 72 -12.36 -9.61 -5.59
CA SER A 72 -11.29 -9.44 -6.56
C SER A 72 -9.94 -9.86 -5.97
N ALA A 73 -8.94 -10.10 -6.83
CA ALA A 73 -7.58 -10.41 -6.40
C ALA A 73 -6.79 -9.17 -5.96
N VAL A 74 -7.16 -8.00 -6.49
CA VAL A 74 -6.49 -6.72 -6.25
C VAL A 74 -7.52 -5.63 -5.94
N LEU A 75 -7.32 -4.90 -4.83
CA LEU A 75 -8.10 -3.70 -4.51
C LEU A 75 -7.22 -2.46 -4.66
N ALA A 76 -7.63 -1.54 -5.53
CA ALA A 76 -7.06 -0.21 -5.64
C ALA A 76 -7.70 0.73 -4.60
N VAL A 77 -6.88 1.32 -3.75
CA VAL A 77 -7.27 2.25 -2.68
C VAL A 77 -6.48 3.56 -2.78
N PRO A 78 -7.06 4.71 -2.41
CA PRO A 78 -6.29 5.96 -2.36
C PRO A 78 -5.23 5.90 -1.25
N SER A 79 -4.06 6.51 -1.48
CA SER A 79 -3.08 6.68 -0.40
C SER A 79 -3.52 7.76 0.59
N ALA A 80 -3.46 7.47 1.88
CA ALA A 80 -3.67 8.48 2.92
C ALA A 80 -2.56 9.56 2.92
N VAL A 81 -1.35 9.19 2.50
CA VAL A 81 -0.18 10.05 2.40
C VAL A 81 -0.28 10.98 1.19
N VAL A 82 -0.58 10.43 0.01
CA VAL A 82 -0.73 11.17 -1.25
C VAL A 82 -2.06 10.79 -1.92
N PRO A 83 -3.20 11.47 -1.63
CA PRO A 83 -4.53 11.04 -2.10
C PRO A 83 -4.72 10.97 -3.63
N ALA A 84 -3.85 11.65 -4.39
CA ALA A 84 -3.84 11.58 -5.85
C ALA A 84 -3.21 10.28 -6.39
N GLU A 85 -2.50 9.52 -5.55
CA GLU A 85 -1.86 8.25 -5.92
C GLU A 85 -2.58 7.05 -5.30
N THR A 86 -2.32 5.87 -5.85
CA THR A 86 -3.02 4.63 -5.53
C THR A 86 -2.10 3.65 -4.81
N ASN A 87 -2.60 3.03 -3.75
CA ASN A 87 -2.06 1.79 -3.21
C ASN A 87 -2.89 0.60 -3.70
N TYR A 88 -2.25 -0.56 -3.79
CA TYR A 88 -2.90 -1.81 -4.18
C TYR A 88 -2.79 -2.82 -3.05
N LEU A 89 -3.94 -3.33 -2.62
CA LEU A 89 -4.02 -4.47 -1.71
C LEU A 89 -4.14 -5.73 -2.54
N LEU A 90 -3.25 -6.69 -2.30
CA LEU A 90 -3.30 -7.99 -2.96
C LEU A 90 -3.88 -9.04 -2.01
N ASN A 91 -4.74 -9.90 -2.53
CA ASN A 91 -5.34 -11.01 -1.80
C ASN A 91 -4.81 -12.37 -2.30
N PRO A 92 -3.77 -12.94 -1.67
CA PRO A 92 -3.21 -14.24 -2.05
C PRO A 92 -4.21 -15.41 -1.95
N ASN A 93 -5.32 -15.24 -1.25
CA ASN A 93 -6.36 -16.27 -1.10
C ASN A 93 -7.43 -16.20 -2.20
N HIS A 94 -7.36 -15.23 -3.11
CA HIS A 94 -8.24 -15.15 -4.27
C HIS A 94 -7.76 -16.11 -5.37
N ALA A 95 -8.67 -16.78 -6.07
CA ALA A 95 -8.31 -17.76 -7.11
C ALA A 95 -7.46 -17.13 -8.24
N ASP A 96 -7.87 -15.95 -8.70
CA ASP A 96 -7.16 -15.23 -9.76
C ASP A 96 -5.84 -14.56 -9.31
N PHE A 97 -5.42 -14.71 -8.04
CA PHE A 97 -4.11 -14.22 -7.60
C PHE A 97 -2.95 -14.90 -8.36
N VAL A 98 -3.19 -16.08 -8.94
CA VAL A 98 -2.23 -16.76 -9.82
C VAL A 98 -1.81 -15.92 -11.02
N ASP A 99 -2.63 -14.96 -11.45
CA ASP A 99 -2.35 -14.03 -12.55
C ASP A 99 -1.51 -12.81 -12.13
N VAL A 100 -1.10 -12.74 -10.85
CA VAL A 100 -0.18 -11.71 -10.34
C VAL A 100 1.26 -12.20 -10.50
N GLU A 101 2.04 -11.52 -11.34
CA GLU A 101 3.46 -11.77 -11.54
C GLU A 101 4.25 -11.05 -10.43
N ILE A 102 4.93 -11.82 -9.59
CA ILE A 102 5.86 -11.30 -8.58
C ILE A 102 7.27 -11.34 -9.15
N GLY A 103 7.90 -10.18 -9.30
CA GLY A 103 9.24 -10.05 -9.84
C GLY A 103 10.34 -10.35 -8.82
N ALA A 104 11.59 -10.26 -9.28
CA ALA A 104 12.75 -10.51 -8.44
C ALA A 104 12.89 -9.43 -7.35
N ARG A 105 13.51 -9.79 -6.23
CA ARG A 105 13.92 -8.81 -5.23
C ARG A 105 14.96 -7.87 -5.85
N GLU A 106 14.80 -6.59 -5.61
CA GLU A 106 15.76 -5.55 -6.00
C GLU A 106 16.27 -4.87 -4.74
N GLU A 107 17.59 -4.76 -4.61
CA GLU A 107 18.18 -3.99 -3.52
C GLU A 107 17.82 -2.53 -3.69
N TRP A 108 17.23 -1.94 -2.65
CA TRP A 108 16.93 -0.52 -2.67
C TRP A 108 18.06 0.26 -2.02
N LEU A 109 18.82 0.99 -2.84
CA LEU A 109 19.77 2.00 -2.36
C LEU A 109 18.99 3.25 -1.91
N THR A 110 18.54 3.27 -0.65
CA THR A 110 17.93 4.46 -0.06
C THR A 110 18.98 5.55 0.17
N ASP A 111 18.72 6.78 -0.29
CA ASP A 111 19.59 7.92 -0.02
C ASP A 111 19.57 8.25 1.48
N THR A 112 20.72 8.17 2.14
CA THR A 112 20.85 8.40 3.59
C THR A 112 20.46 9.81 4.03
N ARG A 113 20.40 10.80 3.11
CA ARG A 113 19.90 12.14 3.40
C ARG A 113 18.42 12.16 3.78
N LEU A 114 17.63 11.19 3.29
CA LEU A 114 16.22 11.04 3.70
C LEU A 114 16.11 10.72 5.20
N LEU A 115 17.07 9.97 5.75
CA LEU A 115 17.10 9.59 7.17
C LEU A 115 17.47 10.75 8.09
N ARG A 116 18.29 11.69 7.61
CA ARG A 116 18.77 12.83 8.39
C ARG A 116 17.65 13.80 8.78
N HIS A 117 16.65 13.96 7.93
CA HIS A 117 15.53 14.88 8.20
C HIS A 117 14.42 14.26 9.06
N THR A 118 14.34 12.94 9.16
CA THR A 118 13.38 12.24 10.04
C THR A 118 13.83 12.14 11.50
N GLN A 119 15.11 12.38 11.80
CA GLN A 119 15.67 12.34 13.16
C GLN A 119 15.75 13.71 13.85
N ALA A 120 15.39 14.79 13.15
CA ALA A 120 15.39 16.14 13.72
C ALA A 120 14.04 16.45 14.39
N ARG A 121 13.76 15.80 15.52
CA ARG A 121 12.80 16.26 16.52
C ARG A 121 13.36 15.94 17.91
N ASP A 122 14.08 16.90 18.46
CA ASP A 122 14.22 17.09 19.90
C ASP A 122 12.91 17.70 20.45
#